data_AF-U2ZR85-F1
#
_entry.id   AF-U2ZR85-F1
#
_cell.length_a   1.000
_cell.length_b   1.000
_cell.length_c   1.000
_cell.angle_alpha   90.00
_cell.angle_beta   90.00
_cell.angle_gamma   90.00
#
_symmetry.space_group_name_H-M   'P 1'
#
loop_
_entity.id
_entity.type
_entity.pdbx_description
1 polymer ?
#
loop_
_entity_poly.entity_id
_entity_poly.type
_entity_poly.pdbx_seq_one_letter_code
_entity_poly.pdbx_strand_id
1 'polypeptide(L)'
;MGAADESIQQAMDLLTVDGRISVITFHSLEDRLTKQLFKVASTVEVPKGLPFIPEELQPKMKLVTRKPILPSQEELDQNNRAHSAKLRVAQKVHK
;
A
#
# COMPACT_ATOMS: atom_id res chain seq x y z
N MET A 1 -7.29 -13.67 -8.78
CA MET A 1 -6.79 -12.40 -8.20
C MET A 1 -7.79 -11.72 -7.25
N GLY A 2 -9.11 -11.98 -7.30
CA GLY A 2 -10.08 -11.36 -6.38
C GLY A 2 -9.78 -11.57 -4.89
N ALA A 3 -9.36 -12.77 -4.49
CA ALA A 3 -9.03 -13.05 -3.09
C ALA A 3 -7.90 -12.16 -2.52
N ALA A 4 -6.89 -11.80 -3.32
CA ALA A 4 -5.80 -10.93 -2.88
C ALA A 4 -6.26 -9.49 -2.72
N ASP A 5 -7.17 -9.03 -3.59
CA ASP A 5 -7.77 -7.69 -3.51
C ASP A 5 -8.58 -7.54 -2.21
N GLU A 6 -9.54 -8.45 -2.01
CA GLU A 6 -10.39 -8.48 -0.82
C GLU A 6 -9.58 -8.57 0.47
N SER A 7 -8.57 -9.44 0.50
CA SER A 7 -7.71 -9.62 1.68
C SER A 7 -6.91 -8.36 2.02
N ILE A 8 -6.38 -7.66 1.01
CA ILE A 8 -5.61 -6.42 1.23
C ILE A 8 -6.54 -5.30 1.73
N GLN A 9 -7.75 -5.18 1.16
CA GLN A 9 -8.73 -4.19 1.61
C GLN A 9 -9.16 -4.44 3.07
N GLN A 10 -9.53 -5.68 3.40
CA GLN A 10 -9.89 -6.06 4.77
C GLN A 10 -8.74 -5.81 5.74
N ALA A 11 -7.50 -6.15 5.35
CA ALA A 11 -6.34 -5.90 6.19
C ALA A 11 -6.13 -4.40 6.46
N MET A 12 -6.34 -3.52 5.48
CA MET A 12 -6.27 -2.07 5.69
C MET A 12 -7.37 -1.57 6.65
N ASP A 13 -8.58 -2.10 6.55
CA ASP A 13 -9.70 -1.71 7.41
C ASP A 13 -9.46 -2.15 8.87
N LEU A 14 -8.86 -3.33 9.08
CA LEU A 14 -8.54 -3.89 10.40
C LEU A 14 -7.42 -3.14 11.14
N LEU A 15 -6.60 -2.36 10.45
CA LEU A 15 -5.54 -1.59 11.11
C LEU A 15 -6.12 -0.55 12.08
N THR A 16 -5.42 -0.36 13.19
CA THR A 16 -5.57 0.85 14.02
C THR A 16 -4.88 2.03 13.35
N VAL A 17 -5.21 3.26 13.77
CA VAL A 17 -4.43 4.44 13.37
C VAL A 17 -2.95 4.21 13.74
N ASP A 18 -2.05 4.66 12.88
CA ASP A 18 -0.60 4.39 12.87
C ASP A 18 -0.17 2.95 12.60
N GLY A 19 -1.12 2.02 12.50
CA GLY A 19 -0.87 0.65 12.04
C GLY A 19 -0.35 0.62 10.59
N ARG A 20 0.50 -0.36 10.28
CA ARG A 20 1.10 -0.51 8.95
C ARG A 20 0.72 -1.83 8.31
N ILE A 21 0.47 -1.77 7.01
CA ILE A 21 0.36 -2.95 6.14
C ILE A 21 1.59 -3.01 5.24
N SER A 22 2.12 -4.21 5.10
CA SER A 22 3.30 -4.53 4.32
C SER A 22 2.95 -5.70 3.40
N VAL A 23 3.08 -5.50 2.09
CA VAL A 23 2.74 -6.51 1.07
C VAL A 23 3.97 -6.78 0.23
N ILE A 24 4.39 -8.05 0.19
CA ILE A 24 5.48 -8.54 -0.66
C ILE A 24 4.85 -9.28 -1.84
N THR A 25 5.18 -8.86 -3.05
CA THR A 25 4.66 -9.44 -4.29
C THR A 25 5.80 -9.99 -5.12
N PHE A 26 5.58 -11.12 -5.80
CA PHE A 26 6.59 -11.74 -6.68
C PHE A 26 6.22 -11.61 -8.16
N HIS A 27 4.97 -11.28 -8.46
CA HIS A 27 4.47 -11.16 -9.83
C HIS A 27 4.04 -9.72 -10.13
N SER A 28 4.20 -9.31 -11.40
CA SER A 28 3.89 -7.95 -11.84
C SER A 28 2.40 -7.58 -11.67
N LEU A 29 1.50 -8.56 -11.78
CA LEU A 29 0.06 -8.38 -11.58
C LEU A 29 -0.29 -8.06 -10.12
N GLU A 30 0.34 -8.75 -9.17
CA GLU A 30 0.15 -8.53 -7.73
C GLU A 30 0.71 -7.18 -7.29
N ASP A 31 1.91 -6.83 -7.77
CA ASP A 31 2.54 -5.52 -7.53
C ASP A 31 1.64 -4.38 -8.05
N ARG A 32 1.06 -4.57 -9.24
CA ARG A 32 0.13 -3.61 -9.84
C ARG A 32 -1.14 -3.47 -8.99
N LEU A 33 -1.75 -4.58 -8.57
CA LEU A 33 -2.93 -4.58 -7.72
C LEU A 33 -2.66 -3.82 -6.41
N THR A 34 -1.61 -4.21 -5.69
CA THR A 34 -1.20 -3.59 -4.43
C THR A 34 -0.95 -2.08 -4.60
N LYS A 35 -0.25 -1.70 -5.68
CA LYS A 35 -0.01 -0.29 -6.01
C LYS A 35 -1.30 0.49 -6.21
N GLN A 36 -2.27 -0.06 -6.93
CA GLN A 36 -3.55 0.63 -7.17
C GLN A 36 -4.34 0.78 -5.87
N LEU A 37 -4.45 -0.28 -5.06
CA LEU A 37 -5.18 -0.23 -3.79
C LEU A 37 -4.59 0.80 -2.84
N PHE A 38 -3.27 0.79 -2.66
CA PHE A 38 -2.61 1.77 -1.81
C PHE A 38 -2.73 3.18 -2.36
N LYS A 39 -2.72 3.36 -3.69
CA LYS A 39 -2.91 4.68 -4.30
C LYS A 39 -4.34 5.20 -4.07
N VAL A 40 -5.36 4.38 -4.28
CA VAL A 40 -6.76 4.75 -4.04
C VAL A 40 -6.96 5.09 -2.57
N ALA A 41 -6.49 4.24 -1.66
CA ALA A 41 -6.63 4.47 -0.21
C ALA A 41 -5.85 5.69 0.33
N SER A 42 -4.90 6.21 -0.45
CA SER A 42 -4.06 7.37 -0.08
C SER A 42 -4.35 8.64 -0.86
N THR A 43 -5.30 8.61 -1.80
CA THR A 43 -5.68 9.76 -2.61
C THR A 43 -7.06 10.22 -2.20
N VAL A 44 -7.23 11.53 -2.09
CA VAL A 44 -8.53 12.18 -1.88
C VAL A 44 -8.82 13.07 -3.08
N GLU A 45 -10.05 12.99 -3.59
CA GLU A 45 -10.56 14.01 -4.48
C GLU A 45 -11.17 15.13 -3.64
N VAL A 46 -10.44 16.24 -3.53
CA VAL A 46 -10.94 17.43 -2.83
C VAL A 46 -11.58 18.37 -3.85
N PRO A 47 -12.87 18.75 -3.68
CA PRO A 47 -13.49 19.77 -4.51
C PRO A 47 -12.73 21.11 -4.40
N LYS A 48 -12.39 21.69 -5.55
CA LYS A 48 -11.70 23.00 -5.59
C LYS A 48 -12.62 24.07 -5.01
N GLY A 49 -12.20 24.72 -3.92
CA GLY A 49 -12.92 25.84 -3.31
C GLY A 49 -13.27 25.66 -1.82
N LEU A 50 -13.00 24.50 -1.23
CA LEU A 50 -13.17 24.30 0.22
C LEU A 50 -11.93 24.80 0.99
N PRO A 51 -12.10 25.63 2.05
CA PRO A 51 -10.99 26.12 2.87
C PRO A 51 -10.35 25.02 3.74
N PHE A 52 -11.05 23.91 3.98
CA PHE A 52 -10.55 22.73 4.68
C PHE A 52 -11.17 21.45 4.10
N ILE A 53 -10.47 20.32 4.23
CA ILE A 53 -10.96 19.00 3.81
C ILE A 53 -11.76 18.43 5.00
N PRO A 54 -13.06 18.10 4.84
CA PRO A 54 -13.83 17.39 5.85
C PRO A 54 -13.13 16.11 6.29
N GLU A 55 -13.28 15.73 7.57
CA GLU A 55 -12.61 14.55 8.14
C GLU A 55 -13.01 13.25 7.41
N GLU A 56 -14.25 13.18 6.93
CA GLU A 56 -14.80 12.09 6.12
C GLU A 56 -14.14 11.93 4.74
N LEU A 57 -13.49 12.99 4.25
CA LEU A 57 -12.78 12.99 2.98
C LEU A 57 -11.28 12.80 3.18
N GLN A 58 -10.76 12.60 4.40
CA GLN A 58 -9.32 12.41 4.58
C GLN A 58 -8.85 11.03 4.07
N PRO A 59 -7.62 10.91 3.55
CA PRO A 59 -7.14 9.66 3.00
C PRO A 59 -6.94 8.65 4.12
N LYS A 60 -7.57 7.48 4.07
CA LYS A 60 -7.44 6.47 5.13
C LYS A 60 -5.99 6.04 5.35
N MET A 61 -5.20 5.98 4.27
CA MET A 61 -3.83 5.49 4.26
C MET A 61 -2.83 6.55 3.78
N LYS A 62 -1.60 6.47 4.27
CA LYS A 62 -0.44 7.21 3.76
C LYS A 62 0.60 6.22 3.26
N LEU A 63 1.16 6.48 2.06
CA LEU A 63 2.25 5.68 1.53
C LEU A 63 3.52 5.93 2.35
N VAL A 64 4.10 4.86 2.92
CA VAL A 64 5.39 4.94 3.62
C VAL A 64 6.52 5.02 2.58
N THR A 65 6.40 4.26 1.50
CA THR A 65 7.32 4.30 0.36
C THR A 65 6.57 4.53 -0.95
N ARG A 66 7.08 5.45 -1.79
CA ARG A 66 6.49 5.73 -3.11
C ARG A 66 6.87 4.68 -4.15
N LYS A 67 8.12 4.23 -4.10
CA LYS A 67 8.66 3.13 -4.92
C LYS A 67 8.66 1.84 -4.10
N PRO A 68 8.48 0.66 -4.72
CA PRO A 68 8.65 -0.59 -3.99
C PRO A 68 10.09 -0.69 -3.46
N ILE A 69 10.23 -1.29 -2.29
CA ILE A 69 11.53 -1.71 -1.76
C ILE A 69 11.90 -3.00 -2.49
N LEU A 70 13.12 -3.04 -3.02
CA LEU A 70 13.67 -4.19 -3.74
C LEU A 70 14.66 -4.95 -2.83
N PRO A 71 14.89 -6.25 -3.09
CA PRO A 71 15.93 -7.00 -2.41
C PRO A 71 17.30 -6.34 -2.54
N SER A 72 18.13 -6.49 -1.51
CA SER A 72 19.54 -6.10 -1.58
C SER A 72 20.35 -7.13 -2.38
N GLN A 73 21.56 -6.77 -2.83
CA GLN A 73 22.44 -7.72 -3.52
C GLN A 73 22.77 -8.93 -2.63
N GLU A 74 23.03 -8.68 -1.34
CA GLU A 74 23.30 -9.74 -0.36
C GLU A 74 22.12 -10.72 -0.21
N GLU A 75 20.88 -10.21 -0.23
CA GLU A 75 19.68 -11.04 -0.19
C GLU A 75 19.52 -11.88 -1.47
N LEU A 76 19.87 -11.33 -2.64
CA LEU A 76 19.83 -12.07 -3.90
C LEU A 76 20.87 -13.19 -3.95
N ASP A 77 22.06 -12.94 -3.41
CA ASP A 77 23.16 -13.90 -3.36
C ASP A 77 22.82 -15.09 -2.44
N GLN A 78 22.11 -14.84 -1.34
CA GLN A 78 21.67 -15.87 -0.39
C GLN A 78 20.32 -16.52 -0.76
N ASN A 79 19.47 -15.81 -1.49
CA ASN A 79 18.11 -16.23 -1.81
C ASN A 79 17.69 -15.78 -3.22
N ASN A 80 17.98 -16.61 -4.21
CA ASN A 80 17.60 -16.35 -5.61
C ASN A 80 16.07 -16.19 -5.79
N ARG A 81 15.24 -16.78 -4.92
CA ARG A 81 13.77 -16.61 -5.00
C ARG A 81 13.32 -15.18 -4.69
N ALA A 82 14.15 -14.38 -4.04
CA ALA A 82 13.86 -12.98 -3.75
C ALA A 82 13.96 -12.08 -4.99
N HIS A 83 14.57 -12.52 -6.10
CA HIS A 83 14.85 -11.70 -7.28
C HIS A 83 13.66 -10.90 -7.82
N SER A 84 12.46 -11.47 -7.78
CA SER A 84 11.24 -10.81 -8.26
C SER A 84 10.41 -10.13 -7.17
N ALA A 85 10.87 -10.19 -5.91
CA ALA A 85 10.16 -9.65 -4.78
C ALA A 85 10.12 -8.11 -4.84
N LYS A 86 8.96 -7.56 -4.51
CA LYS A 86 8.75 -6.13 -4.35
C LYS A 86 7.94 -5.92 -3.10
N LEU A 87 8.46 -5.10 -2.20
CA LEU A 87 7.79 -4.76 -0.96
C LEU A 87 7.14 -3.37 -1.05
N ARG A 88 5.86 -3.29 -0.68
CA ARG A 88 5.11 -2.02 -0.56
C ARG A 88 4.57 -1.87 0.85
N VAL A 89 4.62 -0.64 1.37
CA VAL A 89 4.18 -0.33 2.74
C VAL A 89 3.27 0.89 2.76
N ALA A 90 2.16 0.77 3.47
CA ALA A 90 1.25 1.88 3.75
C ALA A 90 0.91 1.91 5.26
N GLN A 91 0.65 3.10 5.78
CA GLN A 91 0.30 3.36 7.18
C GLN A 91 -1.11 3.93 7.25
N LYS A 92 -1.94 3.43 8.16
CA LYS A 92 -3.27 4.02 8.42
C LYS A 92 -3.09 5.32 9.19
N VAL A 93 -3.72 6.37 8.69
CA VAL A 93 -3.64 7.72 9.28
C VAL A 93 -5.00 8.21 9.77
N HIS A 94 -6.09 7.73 9.18
CA HIS A 94 -7.47 8.07 9.54
C HIS A 94 -8.34 6.81 9.61
N LYS A 95 -9.49 6.90 10.29
CA LYS A 95 -10.38 5.76 10.51
C LYS A 95 -11.22 5.42 9.29
#